data_AF-A0A2T3B8V0-F1
#
_entry.id   AF-A0A2T3B8V0-F1
#
_cell.length_a   1.000
_cell.length_b   1.000
_cell.length_c   1.000
_cell.angle_alpha   90.00
_cell.angle_beta   90.00
_cell.angle_gamma   90.00
#
_symmetry.space_group_name_H-M   'P 1'
#
loop_
_entity.id
_entity.type
_entity.pdbx_description
1 polymer ?
#
loop_
_entity_poly.entity_id
_entity_poly.type
_entity_poly.pdbx_seq_one_letter_code
_entity_poly.pdbx_strand_id
1 'polypeptide(L)'
;MVRHNLEYPKDVHNTVNRYKHQAVYSLTTIHTIINTTPVLHVSFQPSPTDPFPVILPMIGQMGSFSRPSASLSEPLEVYLHGYVSSRIMNLARSSPDTKGLPVCIAASKVDGLVLSLTPNSHNYNYRSAVLFGYAKLVDDVEEKLWAMELITNSVVPDRWRHSRVPPNAGEMASTQILRVHIDSGSAKVREGVPTDVKSDLADSQSLKTVWTGVLPLYEQFGEPVPGPYNEVKEVPEHVTTYRERFNGESMQYAETAARKSAPVE
;
A
#
# COMPACT_ATOMS: atom_id res chain seq x y z
N MET A 1 -21.74 -19.30 6.98
CA MET A 1 -21.92 -17.90 7.41
C MET A 1 -21.33 -17.01 6.34
N VAL A 2 -22.15 -16.16 5.70
CA VAL A 2 -21.66 -15.16 4.75
C VAL A 2 -20.83 -14.16 5.56
N ARG A 3 -19.50 -14.15 5.39
CA ARG A 3 -18.66 -13.10 5.98
C ARG A 3 -19.00 -11.81 5.23
N HIS A 4 -19.73 -10.90 5.88
CA HIS A 4 -19.89 -9.55 5.36
C HIS A 4 -18.50 -8.90 5.38
N ASN A 5 -17.92 -8.66 4.20
CA ASN A 5 -16.75 -7.81 4.09
C ASN A 5 -17.22 -6.38 4.37
N LEU A 6 -16.67 -5.75 5.42
CA LEU A 6 -16.90 -4.34 5.67
C LEU A 6 -16.33 -3.52 4.51
N GLU A 7 -16.98 -2.40 4.21
CA GLU A 7 -16.54 -1.47 3.17
C GLU A 7 -16.41 -0.05 3.74
N TYR A 8 -15.50 0.74 3.18
CA TYR A 8 -15.48 2.18 3.45
C TYR A 8 -16.72 2.87 2.86
N PRO A 9 -17.23 3.93 3.50
CA PRO A 9 -18.28 4.73 2.92
C PRO A 9 -17.81 5.39 1.62
N LYS A 10 -18.75 5.59 0.70
CA LYS A 10 -18.51 6.34 -0.55
C LYS A 10 -18.89 7.79 -0.33
N ASP A 11 -17.98 8.69 -0.65
CA ASP A 11 -18.17 10.13 -0.56
C ASP A 11 -17.64 10.82 -1.84
N VAL A 12 -17.63 12.15 -1.82
CA VAL A 12 -17.16 12.96 -2.96
C VAL A 12 -15.65 12.85 -3.23
N HIS A 13 -14.85 12.38 -2.25
CA HIS A 13 -13.40 12.29 -2.34
C HIS A 13 -12.95 10.93 -2.90
N ASN A 14 -13.60 9.83 -2.50
CA ASN A 14 -13.17 8.46 -2.85
C ASN A 14 -14.01 7.80 -3.98
N THR A 15 -15.10 8.42 -4.44
CA THR A 15 -15.94 7.80 -5.47
C THR A 15 -15.19 7.71 -6.81
N VAL A 16 -14.91 6.48 -7.24
CA VAL A 16 -14.31 6.20 -8.55
C VAL A 16 -15.33 6.46 -9.66
N ASN A 17 -15.00 7.36 -10.59
CA ASN A 17 -15.90 7.76 -11.68
C ASN A 17 -15.64 7.03 -13.01
N ARG A 18 -14.38 6.80 -13.38
CA ARG A 18 -13.99 6.13 -14.64
C ARG A 18 -13.62 4.68 -14.39
N TYR A 19 -14.19 3.76 -15.20
CA TYR A 19 -14.07 2.30 -15.03
C TYR A 19 -14.59 1.83 -13.66
N LYS A 20 -15.86 2.15 -13.36
CA LYS A 20 -16.49 1.88 -12.05
C LYS A 20 -16.52 0.41 -11.67
N HIS A 21 -16.60 -0.49 -12.64
CA HIS A 21 -16.56 -1.94 -12.43
C HIS A 21 -15.23 -2.41 -11.79
N GLN A 22 -14.16 -1.60 -11.85
CA GLN A 22 -12.85 -1.87 -11.22
C GLN A 22 -12.76 -1.35 -9.78
N ALA A 23 -13.76 -0.60 -9.32
CA ALA A 23 -13.74 0.02 -8.00
C ALA A 23 -14.06 -0.99 -6.90
N VAL A 24 -13.25 -0.99 -5.86
CA VAL A 24 -13.42 -1.87 -4.69
C VAL A 24 -13.39 -1.01 -3.44
N TYR A 25 -14.34 -1.19 -2.54
CA TYR A 25 -14.44 -0.43 -1.28
C TYR A 25 -14.27 -1.31 -0.03
N SER A 26 -14.09 -2.62 -0.22
CA SER A 26 -13.80 -3.60 0.84
C SER A 26 -12.55 -3.24 1.64
N LEU A 27 -12.68 -3.23 2.97
CA LEU A 27 -11.58 -3.01 3.91
C LEU A 27 -10.45 -4.00 3.64
N THR A 28 -10.78 -5.29 3.53
CA THR A 28 -9.81 -6.36 3.29
C THR A 28 -8.93 -6.07 2.08
N THR A 29 -9.52 -5.68 0.95
CA THR A 29 -8.76 -5.40 -0.27
C THR A 29 -7.88 -4.17 -0.10
N ILE A 30 -8.44 -3.09 0.43
CA ILE A 30 -7.73 -1.82 0.59
C ILE A 30 -6.56 -1.97 1.58
N HIS A 31 -6.81 -2.57 2.74
CA HIS A 31 -5.79 -2.78 3.77
C HIS A 31 -4.72 -3.77 3.30
N THR A 32 -5.08 -4.79 2.51
CA THR A 32 -4.10 -5.68 1.88
C THR A 32 -3.19 -4.91 0.93
N ILE A 33 -3.73 -4.04 0.09
CA ILE A 33 -2.92 -3.23 -0.84
C ILE A 33 -1.96 -2.32 -0.04
N ILE A 34 -2.45 -1.62 0.99
CA ILE A 34 -1.61 -0.77 1.84
C ILE A 34 -0.49 -1.58 2.50
N ASN A 35 -0.84 -2.70 3.14
CA ASN A 35 0.13 -3.50 3.92
C ASN A 35 1.10 -4.32 3.07
N THR A 36 0.85 -4.45 1.76
CA THR A 36 1.77 -5.13 0.82
C THR A 36 2.51 -4.16 -0.09
N THR A 37 2.36 -2.85 0.12
CA THR A 37 3.12 -1.81 -0.57
C THR A 37 4.19 -1.24 0.36
N PRO A 38 5.50 -1.45 0.09
CA PRO A 38 6.57 -1.03 0.99
C PRO A 38 6.67 0.49 1.22
N VAL A 39 6.24 1.29 0.24
CA VAL A 39 6.32 2.76 0.29
C VAL A 39 4.95 3.36 0.02
N LEU A 40 4.40 4.01 1.05
CA LEU A 40 3.17 4.77 0.95
C LEU A 40 3.47 6.20 0.51
N HIS A 41 2.62 6.74 -0.35
CA HIS A 41 2.73 8.13 -0.80
C HIS A 41 1.74 8.97 0.01
N VAL A 42 2.25 9.75 0.97
CA VAL A 42 1.46 10.53 1.92
C VAL A 42 1.41 11.98 1.47
N SER A 43 0.26 12.40 1.00
CA SER A 43 -0.02 13.75 0.52
C SER A 43 -0.72 14.59 1.57
N PHE A 44 -0.29 15.84 1.75
CA PHE A 44 -0.91 16.80 2.66
C PHE A 44 -0.67 18.24 2.19
N GLN A 45 -1.47 19.16 2.70
CA GLN A 45 -1.32 20.59 2.44
C GLN A 45 -0.44 21.23 3.51
N PRO A 46 0.73 21.81 3.19
CA PRO A 46 1.63 22.34 4.23
C PRO A 46 1.11 23.62 4.89
N SER A 47 0.39 24.44 4.15
CA SER A 47 -0.28 25.66 4.62
C SER A 47 -1.51 25.93 3.73
N PRO A 48 -2.60 26.52 4.26
CA PRO A 48 -3.74 26.93 3.43
C PRO A 48 -3.38 27.88 2.27
N THR A 49 -2.24 28.59 2.38
CA THR A 49 -1.75 29.52 1.36
C THR A 49 -0.74 28.90 0.40
N ASP A 50 -0.26 27.68 0.66
CA ASP A 50 0.67 27.02 -0.25
C ASP A 50 -0.05 26.62 -1.54
N PRO A 51 0.46 26.95 -2.72
CA PRO A 51 -0.22 26.63 -3.98
C PRO A 51 -0.12 25.13 -4.34
N PHE A 52 0.76 24.37 -3.67
CA PHE A 52 1.01 22.98 -3.99
C PHE A 52 0.78 22.06 -2.79
N PRO A 53 0.11 20.91 -2.98
CA PRO A 53 0.20 19.83 -2.02
C PRO A 53 1.61 19.24 -2.02
N VAL A 54 2.01 18.68 -0.90
CA VAL A 54 3.27 17.95 -0.76
C VAL A 54 2.97 16.48 -0.67
N ILE A 55 3.82 15.65 -1.28
CA ILE A 55 3.79 14.20 -1.18
C ILE A 55 5.11 13.70 -0.60
N LEU A 56 5.04 12.85 0.42
CA LEU A 56 6.20 12.21 1.04
C LEU A 56 6.12 10.69 0.87
N PRO A 57 7.17 10.02 0.39
CA PRO A 57 7.29 8.57 0.49
C PRO A 57 7.59 8.20 1.95
N MET A 58 6.73 7.37 2.55
CA MET A 58 6.83 6.99 3.96
C MET A 58 6.58 5.49 4.13
N ILE A 59 7.25 4.89 5.12
CA ILE A 59 6.89 3.54 5.59
C ILE A 59 5.70 3.69 6.53
N GLY A 60 4.67 2.90 6.28
CA GLY A 60 3.49 2.83 7.13
C GLY A 60 2.83 1.47 7.09
N GLN A 61 1.95 1.23 8.05
CA GLN A 61 1.25 -0.04 8.18
C GLN A 61 -0.16 0.17 8.75
N MET A 62 -1.16 -0.55 8.23
CA MET A 62 -2.49 -0.60 8.85
C MET A 62 -2.44 -1.44 10.12
N GLY A 63 -3.06 -0.96 11.20
CA GLY A 63 -3.20 -1.71 12.45
C GLY A 63 -4.19 -1.06 13.42
N SER A 64 -4.37 -1.70 14.58
CA SER A 64 -5.21 -1.16 15.66
C SER A 64 -4.55 -1.39 17.00
N PHE A 65 -4.13 -0.31 17.66
CA PHE A 65 -3.60 -0.40 19.03
C PHE A 65 -4.67 -0.87 20.03
N SER A 66 -5.92 -0.42 19.88
CA SER A 66 -7.03 -0.81 20.76
C SER A 66 -7.51 -2.25 20.55
N ARG A 67 -7.24 -2.83 19.37
CA ARG A 67 -7.50 -4.24 19.06
C ARG A 67 -6.32 -4.83 18.28
N PRO A 68 -5.20 -5.18 18.93
CA PRO A 68 -4.00 -5.66 18.24
C PRO A 68 -4.19 -6.94 17.42
N SER A 69 -5.24 -7.71 17.70
CA SER A 69 -5.63 -8.92 16.97
C SER A 69 -6.62 -8.67 15.83
N ALA A 70 -6.99 -7.41 15.56
CA ALA A 70 -7.94 -7.07 14.50
C ALA A 70 -7.43 -7.53 13.13
N SER A 71 -8.33 -8.15 12.37
CA SER A 71 -8.02 -8.58 11.01
C SER A 71 -8.06 -7.40 10.03
N LEU A 72 -7.51 -7.60 8.82
CA LEU A 72 -7.62 -6.62 7.72
C LEU A 72 -9.08 -6.39 7.23
N SER A 73 -10.04 -7.16 7.74
CA SER A 73 -11.46 -6.97 7.43
C SER A 73 -12.17 -6.05 8.41
N GLU A 74 -11.48 -5.56 9.43
CA GLU A 74 -12.00 -4.64 10.45
C GLU A 74 -11.52 -3.21 10.21
N PRO A 75 -12.18 -2.19 10.80
CA PRO A 75 -11.66 -0.83 10.76
C PRO A 75 -10.29 -0.73 11.45
N LEU A 76 -9.30 -0.25 10.71
CA LEU A 76 -7.91 -0.06 11.13
C LEU A 76 -7.47 1.38 10.86
N GLU A 77 -6.37 1.78 11.49
CA GLU A 77 -5.71 3.07 11.32
C GLU A 77 -4.39 2.87 10.56
N VAL A 78 -3.88 3.88 9.86
CA VAL A 78 -2.51 3.84 9.31
C VAL A 78 -1.55 4.41 10.35
N TYR A 79 -0.50 3.67 10.69
CA TYR A 79 0.61 4.18 11.49
C TYR A 79 1.80 4.51 10.58
N LEU A 80 2.30 5.75 10.67
CA LEU A 80 3.43 6.25 9.88
C LEU A 80 4.59 6.61 10.80
N HIS A 81 5.80 6.18 10.47
CA HIS A 81 7.01 6.59 11.20
C HIS A 81 7.67 7.82 10.55
N GLY A 82 8.34 8.62 11.37
CA GLY A 82 9.19 9.69 10.86
C GLY A 82 10.05 10.34 11.92
N TYR A 83 10.94 11.23 11.49
CA TYR A 83 11.76 12.02 12.39
C TYR A 83 10.93 13.11 13.07
N VAL A 84 11.16 13.31 14.37
CA VAL A 84 10.37 14.19 15.24
C VAL A 84 10.22 15.63 14.72
N SER A 85 11.24 16.18 14.05
CA SER A 85 11.20 17.54 13.50
C SER A 85 10.85 17.61 12.02
N SER A 86 10.44 16.49 11.40
CA SER A 86 9.98 16.51 10.02
C SER A 86 8.73 17.38 9.87
N ARG A 87 8.58 18.01 8.70
CA ARG A 87 7.51 18.98 8.44
C ARG A 87 6.12 18.42 8.73
N ILE A 88 5.83 17.19 8.31
CA ILE A 88 4.52 16.55 8.55
C ILE A 88 4.24 16.34 10.05
N MET A 89 5.26 16.00 10.85
CA MET A 89 5.12 15.82 12.31
C MET A 89 4.82 17.15 12.99
N ASN A 90 5.51 18.22 12.60
CA ASN A 90 5.25 19.55 13.15
C ASN A 90 3.85 20.06 12.78
N LEU A 91 3.41 19.86 11.53
CA LEU A 91 2.07 20.24 11.09
C LEU A 91 0.97 19.45 11.78
N ALA A 92 1.16 18.14 12.00
CA ALA A 92 0.24 17.33 12.78
C ALA A 92 0.16 17.81 14.24
N ARG A 93 1.30 18.19 14.84
CA ARG A 93 1.38 18.74 16.20
C ARG A 93 0.63 20.06 16.34
N SER A 94 0.78 20.95 15.38
CA SER A 94 0.19 22.29 15.39
C SER A 94 -1.14 22.38 14.63
N SER A 95 -1.75 21.25 14.27
CA SER A 95 -3.01 21.27 13.51
C SER A 95 -4.10 21.95 14.35
N PRO A 96 -4.79 22.97 13.82
CA PRO A 96 -5.90 23.61 14.53
C PRO A 96 -7.17 22.76 14.50
N ASP A 97 -7.25 21.76 13.62
CA ASP A 97 -8.37 20.84 13.54
C ASP A 97 -8.24 19.75 14.62
N THR A 98 -9.24 19.67 15.49
CA THR A 98 -9.33 18.63 16.53
C THR A 98 -9.31 17.21 15.98
N LYS A 99 -9.63 16.98 14.71
CA LYS A 99 -9.49 15.68 14.04
C LYS A 99 -8.04 15.32 13.69
N GLY A 100 -7.14 16.30 13.52
CA GLY A 100 -5.75 16.11 13.12
C GLY A 100 -5.40 16.82 11.81
N LEU A 101 -4.21 16.56 11.26
CA LEU A 101 -3.80 17.08 9.95
C LEU A 101 -4.49 16.25 8.85
N PRO A 102 -5.27 16.85 7.93
CA PRO A 102 -5.83 16.12 6.80
C PRO A 102 -4.73 15.56 5.89
N VAL A 103 -4.82 14.28 5.57
CA VAL A 103 -3.88 13.58 4.69
C VAL A 103 -4.61 12.70 3.68
N CYS A 104 -3.95 12.46 2.54
CA CYS A 104 -4.34 11.49 1.54
C CYS A 104 -3.18 10.49 1.36
N ILE A 105 -3.44 9.20 1.45
CA ILE A 105 -2.42 8.15 1.39
C ILE A 105 -2.69 7.26 0.18
N ALA A 106 -1.71 7.14 -0.70
CA ALA A 106 -1.79 6.28 -1.87
C ALA A 106 -0.79 5.12 -1.82
N ALA A 107 -1.25 3.95 -2.24
CA ALA A 107 -0.45 2.76 -2.51
C ALA A 107 -0.81 2.20 -3.88
N SER A 108 0.19 1.78 -4.65
CA SER A 108 0.01 1.19 -5.97
C SER A 108 0.99 0.05 -6.21
N LYS A 109 0.54 -0.95 -6.97
CA LYS A 109 1.35 -2.06 -7.47
C LYS A 109 0.98 -2.31 -8.93
N VAL A 110 2.00 -2.47 -9.77
CA VAL A 110 1.82 -2.92 -11.16
C VAL A 110 1.98 -4.43 -11.17
N ASP A 111 1.00 -5.13 -11.72
CA ASP A 111 0.93 -6.59 -11.75
C ASP A 111 1.10 -7.15 -13.19
N GLY A 112 1.12 -6.28 -14.21
CA GLY A 112 1.45 -6.67 -15.58
C GLY A 112 1.20 -5.58 -16.63
N LEU A 113 1.85 -5.71 -17.80
CA LEU A 113 1.66 -4.85 -18.96
C LEU A 113 0.68 -5.52 -19.93
N VAL A 114 -0.43 -4.86 -20.24
CA VAL A 114 -1.44 -5.38 -21.16
C VAL A 114 -1.22 -4.79 -22.54
N LEU A 115 -0.76 -5.63 -23.46
CA LEU A 115 -0.40 -5.29 -24.83
C LEU A 115 -1.55 -5.68 -25.77
N SER A 116 -2.10 -4.69 -26.46
CA SER A 116 -3.32 -4.76 -27.27
C SER A 116 -3.01 -4.42 -28.73
N LEU A 117 -3.97 -4.55 -29.64
CA LEU A 117 -3.74 -4.30 -31.08
C LEU A 117 -3.45 -2.84 -31.40
N THR A 118 -3.97 -1.90 -30.62
CA THR A 118 -3.79 -0.47 -30.85
C THR A 118 -3.14 0.25 -29.66
N PRO A 119 -2.40 1.34 -29.91
CA PRO A 119 -1.77 2.12 -28.83
C PRO A 119 -2.73 2.58 -27.73
N ASN A 120 -3.98 2.87 -28.09
CA ASN A 120 -4.99 3.38 -27.16
C ASN A 120 -5.61 2.31 -26.26
N SER A 121 -5.51 1.04 -26.66
CA SER A 121 -6.04 -0.11 -25.91
C SER A 121 -5.03 -0.73 -24.95
N HIS A 122 -3.77 -0.27 -24.96
CA HIS A 122 -2.77 -0.70 -23.98
C HIS A 122 -3.20 -0.32 -22.56
N ASN A 123 -2.83 -1.17 -21.59
CA ASN A 123 -3.20 -0.95 -20.19
C ASN A 123 -2.20 -1.63 -19.24
N TYR A 124 -2.50 -1.54 -17.95
CA TYR A 124 -1.80 -2.26 -16.90
C TYR A 124 -2.77 -3.19 -16.17
N ASN A 125 -2.29 -4.35 -15.75
CA ASN A 125 -2.86 -5.00 -14.57
C ASN A 125 -2.23 -4.30 -13.36
N TYR A 126 -3.06 -3.89 -12.41
CA TYR A 126 -2.61 -3.14 -11.24
C TYR A 126 -3.62 -3.24 -10.10
N ARG A 127 -3.12 -2.94 -8.91
CA ARG A 127 -3.90 -2.65 -7.72
C ARG A 127 -3.49 -1.31 -7.16
N SER A 128 -4.44 -0.47 -6.82
CA SER A 128 -4.18 0.74 -6.06
C SER A 128 -5.21 0.96 -4.97
N ALA A 129 -4.80 1.64 -3.91
CA ALA A 129 -5.64 2.10 -2.82
C ALA A 129 -5.33 3.57 -2.52
N VAL A 130 -6.38 4.34 -2.26
CA VAL A 130 -6.31 5.72 -1.80
C VAL A 130 -7.16 5.84 -0.54
N LEU A 131 -6.56 6.35 0.53
CA LEU A 131 -7.21 6.61 1.82
C LEU A 131 -7.21 8.11 2.12
N PHE A 132 -8.32 8.60 2.65
CA PHE A 132 -8.46 9.96 3.16
C PHE A 132 -8.68 9.92 4.66
N GLY A 133 -7.97 10.77 5.39
CA GLY A 133 -7.98 10.68 6.84
C GLY A 133 -7.29 11.84 7.53
N TYR A 134 -7.13 11.71 8.84
CA TYR A 134 -6.56 12.73 9.70
C TYR A 134 -5.43 12.16 10.55
N ALA A 135 -4.24 12.73 10.39
CA ALA A 135 -3.04 12.33 11.10
C ALA A 135 -2.90 13.07 12.44
N LYS A 136 -2.67 12.31 13.51
CA LYS A 136 -2.31 12.82 14.84
C LYS A 136 -1.03 12.18 15.33
N LEU A 137 -0.30 12.88 16.18
CA LEU A 137 0.81 12.28 16.91
C LEU A 137 0.30 11.22 17.87
N VAL A 138 1.06 10.14 17.98
CA VAL A 138 0.92 9.19 19.09
C VAL A 138 1.70 9.74 20.28
N ASP A 139 0.97 10.12 21.32
CA ASP A 139 1.53 10.66 22.57
C ASP A 139 1.69 9.59 23.66
N ASP A 140 0.84 8.55 23.62
CA ASP A 140 0.93 7.42 24.54
C ASP A 140 2.17 6.56 24.26
N VAL A 141 2.91 6.23 25.32
CA VAL A 141 4.19 5.52 25.19
C VAL A 141 3.98 4.06 24.78
N GLU A 142 2.91 3.41 25.25
CA GLU A 142 2.61 2.02 24.92
C GLU A 142 2.16 1.91 23.46
N GLU A 143 1.28 2.81 23.00
CA GLU A 143 0.87 2.90 21.60
C GLU A 143 2.06 3.18 20.68
N LYS A 144 2.97 4.08 21.10
CA LYS A 144 4.16 4.40 20.31
C LYS A 144 5.08 3.19 20.15
N LEU A 145 5.35 2.45 21.23
CA LEU A 145 6.17 1.24 21.18
C LEU A 145 5.52 0.14 20.34
N TRP A 146 4.21 -0.07 20.52
CA TRP A 146 3.44 -1.02 19.71
C TRP A 146 3.49 -0.66 18.22
N ALA A 147 3.35 0.63 17.87
CA ALA A 147 3.39 1.08 16.48
C ALA A 147 4.79 0.96 15.88
N MET A 148 5.84 1.22 16.67
CA MET A 148 7.22 0.98 16.25
C MET A 148 7.47 -0.50 15.96
N GLU A 149 6.96 -1.41 16.79
CA GLU A 149 7.02 -2.84 16.55
C GLU A 149 6.22 -3.24 15.29
N LEU A 150 4.99 -2.74 15.14
CA LEU A 150 4.13 -2.98 13.98
C LEU A 150 4.84 -2.60 12.67
N ILE A 151 5.41 -1.40 12.60
CA ILE A 151 6.11 -0.88 11.41
C ILE A 151 7.42 -1.63 11.18
N THR A 152 8.15 -1.98 12.23
CA THR A 152 9.39 -2.78 12.08
C THR A 152 9.07 -4.16 11.49
N ASN A 153 8.01 -4.80 11.99
CA ASN A 153 7.56 -6.10 11.53
C ASN A 153 6.86 -6.04 10.16
N SER A 154 6.45 -4.86 9.67
CA SER A 154 5.93 -4.71 8.31
C SER A 154 7.03 -4.71 7.25
N VAL A 155 8.24 -4.27 7.61
CA VAL A 155 9.40 -4.28 6.69
C VAL A 155 9.89 -5.72 6.47
N VAL A 156 10.13 -6.43 7.57
CA VAL A 156 10.41 -7.86 7.58
C VAL A 156 9.63 -8.45 8.76
N PRO A 157 8.76 -9.45 8.53
CA PRO A 157 8.03 -10.10 9.60
C PRO A 157 8.98 -10.52 10.70
N ASP A 158 8.59 -10.19 11.92
CA ASP A 158 9.30 -10.58 13.12
C ASP A 158 10.70 -9.98 13.32
N ARG A 159 10.98 -8.89 12.61
CA ARG A 159 12.26 -8.18 12.72
C ARG A 159 12.48 -7.53 14.07
N TRP A 160 11.41 -7.09 14.74
CA TRP A 160 11.51 -6.37 16.02
C TRP A 160 12.21 -7.20 17.10
N ARG A 161 11.73 -8.42 17.38
CA ARG A 161 12.32 -9.29 18.40
C ARG A 161 13.70 -9.82 18.02
N HIS A 162 14.03 -9.80 16.73
CA HIS A 162 15.34 -10.15 16.19
C HIS A 162 16.28 -8.93 16.06
N SER A 163 15.98 -7.83 16.75
CA SER A 163 16.80 -6.62 16.85
C SER A 163 17.11 -6.32 18.32
N ARG A 164 18.01 -5.36 18.59
CA ARG A 164 18.27 -4.89 19.96
C ARG A 164 17.03 -4.15 20.48
N VAL A 165 16.38 -4.70 21.49
CA VAL A 165 15.19 -4.12 22.13
C VAL A 165 15.39 -4.00 23.65
N PRO A 166 14.71 -3.03 24.33
CA PRO A 166 13.88 -1.98 23.76
C PRO A 166 14.71 -0.85 23.10
N PRO A 167 14.07 0.04 22.32
CA PRO A 167 14.72 1.26 21.86
C PRO A 167 15.26 2.07 23.04
N ASN A 168 16.42 2.70 22.86
CA ASN A 168 17.01 3.57 23.87
C ASN A 168 16.35 4.96 23.89
N ALA A 169 16.69 5.78 24.88
CA ALA A 169 16.08 7.10 25.06
C ALA A 169 16.28 8.04 23.85
N GLY A 170 17.44 7.97 23.18
CA GLY A 170 17.72 8.79 22.00
C GLY A 170 16.87 8.39 20.78
N GLU A 171 16.70 7.09 20.57
CA GLU A 171 15.80 6.53 19.54
C GLU A 171 14.35 6.95 19.83
N MET A 172 13.90 6.80 21.08
CA MET A 172 12.55 7.21 21.50
C MET A 172 12.31 8.72 21.35
N ALA A 173 13.32 9.56 21.56
CA ALA A 173 13.20 11.01 21.44
C ALA A 173 13.21 11.50 19.98
N SER A 174 13.95 10.82 19.10
CA SER A 174 14.10 11.21 17.70
C SER A 174 13.02 10.64 16.77
N THR A 175 12.43 9.50 17.13
CA THR A 175 11.33 8.88 16.39
C THR A 175 9.98 9.44 16.83
N GLN A 176 9.13 9.77 15.87
CA GLN A 176 7.73 10.13 16.08
C GLN A 176 6.83 9.26 15.20
N ILE A 177 5.68 8.87 15.75
CA ILE A 177 4.65 8.11 15.05
C ILE A 177 3.43 9.01 14.83
N LEU A 178 2.86 8.94 13.63
CA LEU A 178 1.52 9.43 13.33
C LEU A 178 0.56 8.25 13.31
N ARG A 179 -0.60 8.40 13.96
CA ARG A 179 -1.79 7.59 13.72
C ARG A 179 -2.71 8.37 12.80
N VAL A 180 -3.13 7.73 11.70
CA VAL A 180 -4.07 8.30 10.74
C VAL A 180 -5.41 7.59 10.86
N HIS A 181 -6.39 8.32 11.36
CA HIS A 181 -7.78 7.89 11.32
C HIS A 181 -8.30 7.98 9.90
N ILE A 182 -8.94 6.92 9.41
CA ILE A 182 -9.40 6.83 8.03
C ILE A 182 -10.89 7.12 7.96
N ASP A 183 -11.24 8.23 7.30
CA ASP A 183 -12.64 8.64 7.10
C ASP A 183 -13.26 7.91 5.90
N SER A 184 -12.51 7.81 4.80
CA SER A 184 -12.94 7.10 3.59
C SER A 184 -11.78 6.53 2.79
N GLY A 185 -12.06 5.55 1.95
CA GLY A 185 -11.04 4.89 1.14
C GLY A 185 -11.62 4.21 -0.08
N SER A 186 -10.82 4.09 -1.14
CA SER A 186 -11.19 3.38 -2.36
C SER A 186 -9.99 2.61 -2.89
N ALA A 187 -10.25 1.45 -3.48
CA ALA A 187 -9.29 0.75 -4.31
C ALA A 187 -9.76 0.70 -5.76
N LYS A 188 -8.80 0.54 -6.65
CA LYS A 188 -9.05 0.21 -8.04
C LYS A 188 -8.16 -0.95 -8.45
N VAL A 189 -8.78 -2.00 -8.96
CA VAL A 189 -8.11 -3.24 -9.32
C VAL A 189 -8.44 -3.57 -10.77
N ARG A 190 -7.41 -3.72 -11.59
CA ARG A 190 -7.53 -4.21 -12.95
C ARG A 190 -6.69 -5.46 -13.11
N GLU A 191 -7.33 -6.51 -13.60
CA GLU A 191 -6.70 -7.78 -13.93
C GLU A 191 -7.23 -8.26 -15.29
N GLY A 192 -6.58 -9.24 -15.88
CA GLY A 192 -7.04 -9.93 -17.07
C GLY A 192 -6.30 -9.56 -18.36
N VAL A 193 -6.72 -10.24 -19.43
CA VAL A 193 -6.18 -10.15 -20.78
C VAL A 193 -6.57 -8.86 -21.52
N PRO A 194 -5.92 -8.53 -22.66
CA PRO A 194 -6.32 -7.41 -23.52
C PRO A 194 -7.78 -7.47 -23.97
N THR A 195 -8.32 -6.30 -24.34
CA THR A 195 -9.65 -6.17 -24.93
C THR A 195 -9.57 -5.12 -26.02
N ASP A 196 -9.68 -5.57 -27.26
CA ASP A 196 -9.70 -4.71 -28.44
C ASP A 196 -11.13 -4.59 -28.98
N VAL A 197 -11.41 -3.47 -29.66
CA VAL A 197 -12.74 -3.23 -30.21
C VAL A 197 -13.00 -4.12 -31.43
N LYS A 198 -14.28 -4.34 -31.75
CA LYS A 198 -14.69 -5.23 -32.85
C LYS A 198 -14.08 -4.87 -34.21
N SER A 199 -13.85 -3.58 -34.48
CA SER A 199 -13.21 -3.13 -35.73
C SER A 199 -11.77 -3.62 -35.84
N ASP A 200 -11.01 -3.55 -34.75
CA ASP A 200 -9.60 -3.93 -34.71
C ASP A 200 -9.47 -5.46 -34.81
N LEU A 201 -10.39 -6.20 -34.19
CA LEU A 201 -10.50 -7.65 -34.32
C LEU A 201 -10.95 -8.11 -35.73
N ALA A 202 -11.54 -7.23 -36.53
CA ALA A 202 -11.90 -7.54 -37.92
C ALA A 202 -10.73 -7.30 -38.90
N ASP A 203 -9.68 -6.59 -38.47
CA ASP A 203 -8.48 -6.37 -39.26
C ASP A 203 -7.55 -7.59 -39.19
N SER A 204 -7.69 -8.48 -40.19
CA SER A 204 -6.85 -9.67 -40.29
C SER A 204 -5.36 -9.36 -40.40
N GLN A 205 -4.95 -8.19 -40.90
CA GLN A 205 -3.54 -7.86 -41.01
C GLN A 205 -2.97 -7.57 -39.63
N SER A 206 -3.62 -6.68 -38.87
CA SER A 206 -3.25 -6.38 -37.48
C SER A 206 -3.17 -7.63 -36.61
N LEU A 207 -4.16 -8.53 -36.71
CA LEU A 207 -4.16 -9.81 -35.98
C LEU A 207 -2.97 -10.74 -36.30
N LYS A 208 -2.35 -10.59 -37.48
CA LYS A 208 -1.21 -11.42 -37.92
C LYS A 208 0.14 -10.77 -37.66
N THR A 209 0.20 -9.44 -37.53
CA THR A 209 1.45 -8.69 -37.40
C THR A 209 1.69 -8.11 -36.01
N VAL A 210 0.64 -7.95 -35.20
CA VAL A 210 0.72 -7.37 -33.86
C VAL A 210 0.48 -8.46 -32.82
N TRP A 211 1.48 -8.68 -31.97
CA TRP A 211 1.34 -9.58 -30.83
C TRP A 211 0.51 -8.90 -29.73
N THR A 212 -0.45 -9.62 -29.15
CA THR A 212 -1.22 -9.18 -27.99
C THR A 212 -1.05 -10.16 -26.85
N GLY A 213 -1.16 -9.65 -25.62
CA GLY A 213 -1.06 -10.46 -24.42
C GLY A 213 -0.77 -9.64 -23.19
N VAL A 214 -0.43 -10.33 -22.11
CA VAL A 214 0.00 -9.69 -20.86
C VAL A 214 1.42 -10.13 -20.57
N LEU A 215 2.30 -9.17 -20.27
CA LEU A 215 3.59 -9.42 -19.63
C LEU A 215 3.40 -9.27 -18.12
N PRO A 216 3.32 -10.37 -17.34
CA PRO A 216 3.18 -10.27 -15.88
C PRO A 216 4.36 -9.51 -15.29
N LEU A 217 4.09 -8.68 -14.29
CA LEU A 217 5.10 -7.92 -13.57
C LEU A 217 4.87 -8.15 -12.08
N TYR A 218 5.92 -8.50 -11.34
CA TYR A 218 5.85 -8.63 -9.89
C TYR A 218 7.19 -8.23 -9.28
N GLU A 219 7.14 -7.83 -8.01
CA GLU A 219 8.34 -7.56 -7.23
C GLU A 219 8.92 -8.86 -6.69
N GLN A 220 10.25 -8.92 -6.60
CA GLN A 220 10.96 -10.04 -6.01
C GLN A 220 12.10 -9.52 -5.13
N PHE A 221 12.24 -10.09 -3.93
CA PHE A 221 13.43 -9.94 -3.13
C PHE A 221 14.58 -10.78 -3.70
N GLY A 222 15.71 -10.12 -3.95
CA GLY A 222 16.96 -10.78 -4.32
C GLY A 222 17.58 -11.58 -3.17
N GLU A 223 18.78 -12.13 -3.38
CA GLU A 223 19.54 -12.80 -2.32
C GLU A 223 19.99 -11.80 -1.24
N PRO A 224 19.87 -12.13 0.07
CA PRO A 224 20.33 -11.26 1.13
C PRO A 224 21.84 -10.99 1.05
N VAL A 225 22.21 -9.71 1.12
CA VAL A 225 23.62 -9.29 1.15
C VAL A 225 23.99 -8.94 2.60
N PRO A 226 25.03 -9.55 3.19
CA PRO A 226 25.42 -9.26 4.56
C PRO A 226 25.93 -7.83 4.70
N GLY A 227 25.63 -7.20 5.84
CA GLY A 227 26.14 -5.88 6.19
C GLY A 227 27.65 -5.88 6.47
N PRO A 228 28.33 -4.72 6.37
CA PRO A 228 29.79 -4.63 6.44
C PRO A 228 30.41 -5.02 7.79
N TYR A 229 29.61 -5.10 8.87
CA TYR A 229 30.03 -5.49 10.22
C TYR A 229 29.25 -6.72 10.74
N ASN A 230 28.54 -7.43 9.85
CA ASN A 230 27.76 -8.60 10.24
C ASN A 230 28.69 -9.80 10.54
N GLU A 231 28.58 -10.35 11.75
CA GLU A 231 29.30 -11.56 12.16
C GLU A 231 28.42 -12.82 12.15
N VAL A 232 27.10 -12.67 11.91
CA VAL A 232 26.17 -13.81 11.82
C VAL A 232 26.39 -14.54 10.50
N LYS A 233 26.80 -15.81 10.57
CA LYS A 233 27.18 -16.61 9.40
C LYS A 233 26.02 -16.89 8.44
N GLU A 234 24.89 -17.28 9.00
CA GLU A 234 23.71 -17.66 8.24
C GLU A 234 22.64 -16.57 8.29
N VAL A 235 21.90 -16.42 7.20
CA VAL A 235 20.73 -15.54 7.19
C VAL A 235 19.66 -16.15 8.12
N PRO A 236 19.10 -15.38 9.07
CA PRO A 236 18.06 -15.89 9.96
C PRO A 236 16.83 -16.41 9.19
N GLU A 237 16.24 -17.50 9.67
CA GLU A 237 15.10 -18.18 9.05
C GLU A 237 13.92 -17.23 8.76
N HIS A 238 13.58 -16.33 9.69
CA HIS A 238 12.47 -15.39 9.48
C HIS A 238 12.66 -14.49 8.23
N VAL A 239 13.91 -14.22 7.85
CA VAL A 239 14.24 -13.43 6.64
C VAL A 239 14.11 -14.29 5.39
N THR A 240 14.68 -15.50 5.39
CA THR A 240 14.62 -16.39 4.21
C THR A 240 13.20 -16.86 3.94
N THR A 241 12.45 -17.28 4.97
CA THR A 241 11.04 -17.67 4.85
C THR A 241 10.17 -16.51 4.37
N TYR A 242 10.40 -15.29 4.86
CA TYR A 242 9.66 -14.12 4.37
C TYR A 242 9.94 -13.87 2.88
N ARG A 243 11.22 -13.88 2.48
CA ARG A 243 11.62 -13.71 1.08
C ARG A 243 10.95 -14.73 0.17
N GLU A 244 11.05 -16.02 0.51
CA GLU A 244 10.48 -17.10 -0.30
C GLU A 244 8.97 -16.97 -0.44
N ARG A 245 8.28 -16.71 0.67
CA ARG A 245 6.83 -16.52 0.69
C ARG A 245 6.40 -15.31 -0.13
N PHE A 246 7.02 -14.15 0.08
CA PHE A 246 6.70 -12.92 -0.65
C PHE A 246 6.89 -13.09 -2.16
N ASN A 247 8.02 -13.69 -2.55
CA ASN A 247 8.34 -13.95 -3.96
C ASN A 247 7.31 -14.88 -4.60
N GLY A 248 6.95 -15.97 -3.92
CA GLY A 248 5.94 -16.93 -4.39
C GLY A 248 4.55 -16.31 -4.52
N GLU A 249 4.10 -15.60 -3.49
CA GLU A 249 2.79 -14.92 -3.47
C GLU A 249 2.69 -13.83 -4.55
N SER A 250 3.75 -13.03 -4.73
CA SER A 250 3.78 -11.94 -5.72
C SER A 250 3.76 -12.48 -7.16
N MET A 251 4.57 -13.51 -7.43
CA MET A 251 4.59 -14.19 -8.73
C MET A 251 3.22 -14.83 -9.02
N GLN A 252 2.68 -15.60 -8.07
CA GLN A 252 1.40 -16.28 -8.23
C GLN A 252 0.26 -15.29 -8.51
N TYR A 253 0.22 -14.16 -7.81
CA TYR A 253 -0.78 -13.13 -8.04
C TYR A 253 -0.68 -12.57 -9.47
N ALA A 254 0.50 -12.12 -9.89
CA ALA A 254 0.69 -11.49 -11.20
C ALA A 254 0.39 -12.46 -12.37
N GLU A 255 0.83 -13.71 -12.27
CA GLU A 255 0.54 -14.74 -13.28
C GLU A 255 -0.95 -15.08 -13.36
N THR A 256 -1.62 -15.18 -12.21
CA THR A 256 -3.06 -15.43 -12.15
C THR A 256 -3.83 -14.25 -12.75
N ALA A 257 -3.49 -13.03 -12.34
CA ALA A 257 -4.10 -11.80 -12.83
C ALA A 257 -3.96 -11.67 -14.36
N ALA A 258 -2.80 -12.01 -14.92
CA ALA A 258 -2.54 -11.97 -16.36
C ALA A 258 -3.39 -12.96 -17.19
N ARG A 259 -3.99 -13.97 -16.56
CA ARG A 259 -4.78 -15.04 -17.21
C ARG A 259 -6.28 -14.94 -16.98
N LYS A 260 -6.72 -14.00 -16.14
CA LYS A 260 -8.15 -13.73 -15.97
C LYS A 260 -8.76 -13.25 -17.29
N SER A 261 -10.04 -13.55 -17.48
CA SER A 261 -10.82 -12.92 -18.54
C SER A 261 -10.75 -11.40 -18.42
N ALA A 262 -10.88 -10.72 -19.55
CA ALA A 262 -10.99 -9.27 -19.56
C ALA A 262 -12.08 -8.79 -18.59
N PRO A 263 -11.87 -7.66 -17.88
CA PRO A 263 -12.92 -7.04 -17.09
C PRO A 263 -14.13 -6.74 -17.98
N VAL A 264 -15.31 -7.18 -17.56
CA VAL A 264 -16.56 -6.85 -18.25
C VAL A 264 -16.96 -5.45 -17.82
N GLU A 265 -17.16 -4.54 -18.78
CA GLU A 265 -17.64 -3.18 -18.54
C GLU A 265 -19.15 -3.13 -18.23
#